data_AF-A0A933W681-F1
#
_entry.id   AF-A0A933W681-F1
#
_cell.length_a   1.000
_cell.length_b   1.000
_cell.length_c   1.000
_cell.angle_alpha   90.00
_cell.angle_beta   90.00
_cell.angle_gamma   90.00
#
_symmetry.space_group_name_H-M   'P 1'
#
loop_
_entity.id
_entity.type
_entity.pdbx_description
1 polymer ?
#
loop_
_entity_poly.entity_id
_entity_poly.type
_entity_poly.pdbx_seq_one_letter_code
_entity_poly.pdbx_strand_id
1 'polypeptide(L)' 'GWSGGYGNMAIVQHPNGTKTLYAHMSKLATSTGARVSIGQIIGYVGSTGRSTGPHLHFEVFNAKNPGSDWSWAK' A
#
# COMPACT_ATOMS: atom_id res chain seq x y z
N GLY A 1 -2.63 -18.14 -1.22
CA GLY A 1 -1.41 -17.32 -1.34
C GLY A 1 -1.08 -16.74 0.02
N TRP A 2 0.20 -16.50 0.30
CA TRP A 2 0.77 -16.15 1.61
C TRP A 2 0.19 -14.86 2.24
N SER A 3 -0.93 -14.96 2.96
CA SER A 3 -1.46 -13.83 3.78
C SER A 3 -0.74 -13.63 5.12
N GLY A 4 0.39 -14.32 5.37
CA GLY A 4 1.14 -14.22 6.63
C GLY A 4 2.34 -13.26 6.61
N GLY A 5 2.79 -12.81 5.43
CA GLY A 5 4.03 -12.04 5.29
C GLY A 5 3.89 -10.55 5.60
N TYR A 6 2.73 -9.94 5.34
CA TYR A 6 2.58 -8.48 5.38
C TYR A 6 2.48 -7.89 6.78
N GLY A 7 2.14 -8.69 7.80
CA GLY A 7 1.85 -8.16 9.13
C GLY A 7 0.61 -7.26 9.12
N ASN A 8 0.64 -6.17 9.89
CA ASN A 8 -0.43 -5.17 9.82
C ASN A 8 -0.35 -4.44 8.47
N MET A 9 -1.44 -4.44 7.73
CA MET A 9 -1.52 -3.83 6.42
C MET A 9 -2.81 -3.05 6.20
N ALA A 10 -2.77 -2.09 5.28
CA ALA A 10 -3.91 -1.36 4.77
C ALA A 10 -3.90 -1.41 3.24
N ILE A 11 -5.05 -1.69 2.64
CA ILE A 11 -5.25 -1.63 1.19
C ILE A 11 -6.22 -0.48 0.92
N VAL A 12 -5.76 0.49 0.12
CA VAL A 12 -6.58 1.61 -0.32
C VAL A 12 -6.97 1.37 -1.77
N GLN A 13 -8.28 1.39 -2.03
CA GLN A 13 -8.82 1.34 -3.37
C GLN A 13 -9.05 2.75 -3.89
N HIS A 14 -8.59 3.02 -5.12
CA HIS A 14 -8.64 4.34 -5.73
C HIS A 14 -9.75 4.42 -6.79
N PRO A 15 -10.30 5.62 -7.07
CA PRO A 15 -11.38 5.79 -8.05
C PRO A 15 -11.05 5.30 -9.47
N ASN A 16 -9.77 5.31 -9.84
CA ASN A 16 -9.29 4.85 -11.15
C ASN A 16 -9.14 3.32 -11.26
N GLY A 17 -9.61 2.56 -10.26
CA GLY A 17 -9.54 1.09 -10.23
C GLY A 17 -8.21 0.51 -9.74
N THR A 18 -7.20 1.35 -9.48
CA THR A 18 -5.94 0.91 -8.86
C THR A 18 -6.13 0.64 -7.37
N LYS A 19 -5.21 -0.14 -6.80
CA LYS A 19 -5.12 -0.35 -5.35
C LYS A 19 -3.69 -0.13 -4.89
N THR A 20 -3.52 0.40 -3.70
CA THR A 20 -2.22 0.51 -3.05
C THR A 20 -2.25 -0.24 -1.73
N LEU A 21 -1.27 -1.11 -1.49
CA LEU A 21 -1.07 -1.81 -0.24
C LEU A 21 0.11 -1.22 0.51
N TYR A 22 -0.08 -1.04 1.82
CA TYR A 22 0.93 -0.58 2.76
C TYR A 22 1.04 -1.67 3.83
N ALA A 23 2.22 -2.20 4.08
CA ALA A 23 2.45 -3.33 4.98
C ALA A 23 3.57 -3.09 6.00
N HIS A 24 3.78 -4.08 6.86
CA HIS A 24 4.72 -4.11 7.99
C HIS A 24 4.43 -3.07 9.10
N MET A 25 3.24 -2.49 9.14
CA MET A 25 2.94 -1.39 10.07
C MET A 25 3.01 -1.85 11.55
N SER A 26 3.43 -0.95 12.43
CA SER A 26 3.36 -1.16 13.88
C SER A 26 1.93 -0.99 14.40
N LYS A 27 1.17 -0.06 13.81
CA LYS A 27 -0.21 0.25 14.18
C LYS A 27 -1.00 0.79 12.98
N LEU A 28 -2.26 0.38 12.87
CA LEU A 28 -3.23 0.94 11.93
C LEU A 28 -3.88 2.19 12.55
N ALA A 29 -4.03 3.25 11.75
CA ALA A 29 -4.74 4.49 12.12
C ALA A 29 -6.07 4.64 11.37
N THR A 30 -6.45 3.61 10.61
CA THR A 30 -7.70 3.53 9.84
C THR A 30 -8.35 2.16 10.06
N SER A 31 -9.57 2.00 9.56
CA SER A 31 -10.33 0.75 9.60
C SER A 31 -10.87 0.40 8.22
N THR A 32 -11.16 -0.88 8.01
CA THR A 32 -11.82 -1.34 6.80
C THR A 32 -13.12 -0.56 6.56
N GLY A 33 -13.34 -0.12 5.32
CA GLY A 33 -14.52 0.65 4.91
C GLY A 33 -14.41 2.17 5.14
N ALA A 34 -13.39 2.65 5.85
CA ALA A 34 -13.16 4.09 6.00
C ALA A 34 -12.79 4.73 4.65
N ARG A 35 -13.34 5.93 4.39
CA ARG A 35 -12.82 6.79 3.31
C ARG A 35 -11.53 7.45 3.79
N VAL A 36 -10.54 7.49 2.92
CA VAL A 36 -9.24 8.12 3.19
C VAL A 36 -9.00 9.25 2.22
N SER A 37 -8.44 10.36 2.71
CA SER A 37 -8.04 11.51 1.89
C SER A 37 -6.54 11.48 1.62
N ILE A 38 -6.11 12.17 0.56
CA ILE A 38 -4.68 12.37 0.30
C ILE A 38 -4.04 13.08 1.51
N GLY A 39 -2.89 12.57 1.96
CA GLY A 39 -2.17 13.08 3.14
C GLY A 39 -2.70 12.59 4.49
N GLN A 40 -3.81 11.84 4.51
CA GLN A 40 -4.33 11.25 5.75
C GLN A 40 -3.40 10.14 6.25
N ILE A 41 -3.10 10.14 7.55
CA ILE A 41 -2.38 9.05 8.21
C ILE A 41 -3.28 7.81 8.25
N ILE A 42 -2.82 6.71 7.65
CA ILE A 42 -3.52 5.41 7.65
C ILE A 42 -2.85 4.36 8.56
N GLY A 43 -1.63 4.64 9.02
CA GLY A 43 -0.90 3.81 9.96
C GLY A 43 0.53 4.28 10.15
N TYR A 44 1.29 3.54 10.93
CA TYR A 44 2.64 3.88 11.34
C TYR A 44 3.60 2.75 10.96
N VAL A 45 4.78 3.11 10.44
CA VAL A 45 5.83 2.13 10.05
C VAL A 45 6.19 1.24 11.25
N GLY A 46 6.51 -0.01 10.96
CA GLY A 46 6.94 -0.99 11.94
C GLY A 46 7.68 -2.14 11.28
N SER A 47 7.73 -3.27 11.98
CA SER A 47 8.37 -4.50 11.48
C SER A 47 7.51 -5.72 11.78
N THR A 48 6.19 -5.63 11.53
CA THR A 48 5.26 -6.75 11.73
C THR A 48 5.23 -7.68 10.50
N GLY A 49 4.86 -8.94 10.70
CA GLY A 49 4.92 -9.94 9.63
C GLY A 49 6.36 -10.38 9.34
N ARG A 50 6.64 -10.71 8.08
CA ARG A 50 7.94 -11.17 7.63
C ARG A 50 8.79 -9.97 7.21
N SER A 51 9.43 -9.35 8.19
CA SER A 51 10.29 -8.18 8.05
C SER A 51 11.58 -8.36 8.85
N THR A 52 12.70 -7.84 8.36
CA THR A 52 14.00 -7.87 9.05
C THR A 52 14.30 -6.59 9.83
N GLY A 53 13.47 -5.55 9.69
CA GLY A 53 13.61 -4.27 10.42
C GLY A 53 12.53 -3.26 10.02
N PRO A 54 12.40 -2.12 10.71
CA PRO A 54 11.34 -1.16 10.43
C PRO A 54 11.42 -0.56 9.01
N HIS A 55 10.41 -0.85 8.17
CA HIS A 55 10.31 -0.31 6.82
C HIS A 55 8.86 -0.32 6.31
N LEU A 56 8.62 0.37 5.20
CA LEU A 56 7.35 0.29 4.48
C LEU A 56 7.49 -0.68 3.30
N HIS A 57 6.64 -1.71 3.27
CA HIS A 57 6.40 -2.48 2.05
C HIS A 57 5.18 -1.88 1.33
N PHE A 58 5.41 -1.41 0.10
CA PHE A 58 4.42 -0.72 -0.70
C PHE A 58 4.21 -1.44 -2.03
N GLU A 59 2.97 -1.73 -2.36
CA GLU A 59 2.59 -2.33 -3.65
C GLU A 59 1.52 -1.49 -4.33
N VAL A 60 1.55 -1.48 -5.66
CA VAL A 60 0.50 -0.91 -6.50
C VAL A 60 -0.06 -2.00 -7.41
N PHE A 61 -1.37 -2.19 -7.36
CA PHE A 61 -2.09 -3.16 -8.19
C PHE A 61 -2.89 -2.47 -9.26
N ASN A 62 -3.02 -3.13 -10.42
CA ASN A 62 -3.82 -2.71 -11.57
C ASN A 62 -3.43 -1.32 -12.12
N ALA A 63 -2.24 -0.81 -11.77
CA ALA A 63 -1.72 0.39 -12.38
C ALA A 63 -1.20 0.08 -13.79
N LYS A 64 -1.33 1.05 -14.69
CA LYS A 64 -0.58 1.02 -15.94
C LYS A 64 0.87 1.33 -15.62
N ASN A 65 1.78 0.51 -16.15
CA ASN A 65 3.20 0.77 -16.00
C ASN A 65 3.51 2.14 -16.65
N PRO A 66 4.14 3.07 -15.92
CA PRO A 66 4.54 4.34 -16.50
C PRO A 66 5.38 4.08 -17.74
N GLY A 67 5.00 4.68 -18.86
CA GLY A 67 5.73 4.55 -20.11
C GLY A 67 5.47 3.29 -20.93
N SER A 68 4.54 2.42 -20.52
CA SER A 68 4.08 1.33 -21.39
C SER A 68 3.35 1.83 -22.65
N ASP A 69 2.95 3.09 -22.65
CA ASP A 69 2.36 3.81 -23.78
C ASP A 69 3.40 4.65 -24.56
N TRP A 70 4.70 4.47 -24.29
CA TRP A 70 5.80 5.24 -24.89
C TRP A 70 5.69 6.77 -24.68
N SER A 71 4.90 7.22 -23.69
CA SER A 71 4.73 8.65 -23.40
C SER A 71 6.02 9.39 -23.03
N TRP A 72 7.06 8.67 -22.60
CA TRP A 72 8.38 9.21 -22.28
C TRP A 72 9.28 9.44 -23.50
N ALA A 73 8.93 8.88 -24.66
CA ALA A 73 9.73 8.97 -25.88
C ALA A 73 9.40 10.23 -26.72
N LYS A 74 8.89 11.29 -26.08
CA LYS A 74 8.56 12.58 -26.70
C LYS A 74 9.40 13.71 -26.12
#